data_AF-A0A3L6QCD9-F1
#
_entry.id   AF-A0A3L6QCD9-F1
#
_cell.length_a   1.000
_cell.length_b   1.000
_cell.length_c   1.000
_cell.angle_alpha   90.00
_cell.angle_beta   90.00
_cell.angle_gamma   90.00
#
_symmetry.space_group_name_H-M   'P 1'
#
loop_
_entity.id
_entity.type
_entity.pdbx_description
1 polymer ?
#
loop_
_entity_poly.entity_id
_entity_poly.type
_entity_poly.pdbx_seq_one_letter_code
_entity_poly.pdbx_strand_id
1 'polypeptide(L)'
;SGLDPATDLRPGRGVLSPVFNLTVGIASHSALAGGCINPGTFIRVSYSHLHLPMASGRAPDMCVGPGQSAESRAAVARGHDVAVPGFLVDSLAEDMRHGEAVFQVQLTGLASPEEERARG
;
A
#
# COMPACT_ATOMS: atom_id res chain seq x y z
N SER A 1 26.14 -4.93 -18.68
CA SER A 1 26.06 -3.46 -18.63
C SER A 1 25.79 -3.07 -17.19
N GLY A 2 26.70 -2.29 -16.60
CA GLY A 2 26.64 -1.90 -15.18
C GLY A 2 25.92 -0.56 -15.02
N LEU A 3 25.23 -0.41 -13.89
CA LEU A 3 24.60 0.84 -13.47
C LEU A 3 25.65 1.96 -13.38
N ASP A 4 25.31 3.17 -13.84
CA ASP A 4 26.16 4.37 -13.72
C ASP A 4 25.61 5.26 -12.59
N PRO A 5 26.26 5.28 -11.42
CA PRO A 5 25.79 6.04 -10.26
C PRO A 5 25.65 7.54 -10.55
N ALA A 6 26.44 8.11 -11.47
CA ALA A 6 26.45 9.54 -11.73
C ALA A 6 25.23 10.00 -12.56
N THR A 7 24.66 9.11 -13.38
CA THR A 7 23.45 9.39 -14.16
C THR A 7 22.19 8.85 -13.48
N ASP A 8 22.27 7.72 -12.77
CA ASP A 8 21.13 7.08 -12.09
C ASP A 8 20.70 7.80 -10.80
N LEU A 9 21.59 8.59 -10.19
CA LEU A 9 21.34 9.35 -8.96
C LEU A 9 21.05 10.85 -9.21
N ARG A 10 20.82 11.25 -10.47
CA ARG A 10 20.56 12.66 -10.79
C ARG A 10 19.31 13.17 -10.04
N PRO A 11 19.44 14.23 -9.20
CA PRO A 11 18.31 14.82 -8.51
C PRO A 11 17.24 15.29 -9.51
N GLY A 12 15.98 14.86 -9.31
CA GLY A 12 14.82 15.37 -10.04
C GLY A 12 14.30 14.50 -11.20
N ARG A 13 15.01 13.45 -11.64
CA ARG A 13 14.50 12.55 -12.70
C ARG A 13 13.51 11.49 -12.20
N GLY A 14 13.52 11.20 -10.90
CA GLY A 14 12.72 10.14 -10.28
C GLY A 14 11.83 10.60 -9.16
N VAL A 15 11.43 11.86 -9.12
CA VAL A 15 10.48 12.35 -8.11
C VAL A 15 9.06 12.19 -8.66
N LEU A 16 8.24 11.37 -8.00
CA LEU A 16 6.87 11.07 -8.42
C LEU A 16 5.87 11.46 -7.32
N SER A 17 4.68 11.93 -7.73
CA SER A 17 3.55 12.15 -6.82
C SER A 17 2.37 11.25 -7.18
N PRO A 18 2.47 9.92 -6.96
CA PRO A 18 1.45 8.97 -7.36
C PRO A 18 0.20 9.05 -6.47
N VAL A 19 -0.96 8.76 -7.05
CA VAL A 19 -2.25 8.71 -6.34
C VAL A 19 -2.94 7.40 -6.69
N PHE A 20 -3.35 6.66 -5.66
CA PHE A 20 -4.09 5.41 -5.80
C PHE A 20 -5.48 5.58 -5.21
N ASN A 21 -6.50 5.54 -6.06
CA ASN A 21 -7.89 5.45 -5.64
C ASN A 21 -8.23 3.97 -5.43
N LEU A 22 -8.53 3.62 -4.18
CA LEU A 22 -8.76 2.25 -3.75
C LEU A 22 -10.18 2.11 -3.23
N THR A 23 -10.74 0.92 -3.39
CA THR A 23 -11.98 0.51 -2.71
C THR A 23 -11.65 -0.67 -1.81
N VAL A 24 -11.90 -0.51 -0.51
CA VAL A 24 -11.59 -1.53 0.49
C VAL A 24 -12.89 -2.05 1.06
N GLY A 25 -13.07 -3.37 1.05
CA GLY A 25 -14.17 -4.08 1.69
C GLY A 25 -13.62 -5.18 2.58
N ILE A 26 -14.41 -5.58 3.58
CA ILE A 26 -14.09 -6.71 4.46
C ILE A 26 -15.28 -7.66 4.50
N ALA A 27 -14.99 -8.96 4.57
CA ALA A 27 -15.97 -10.01 4.77
C ALA A 27 -15.42 -11.03 5.76
N SER A 28 -16.29 -11.57 6.61
CA SER A 28 -15.96 -12.72 7.47
C SER A 28 -16.71 -13.95 6.97
N HIS A 29 -15.95 -15.00 6.64
CA HIS A 29 -16.51 -16.32 6.34
C HIS A 29 -16.62 -17.21 7.59
N SER A 30 -16.23 -16.70 8.76
CA SER A 30 -16.34 -17.45 10.00
C SER A 30 -17.79 -17.45 10.47
N ALA A 31 -18.25 -18.61 10.96
CA ALA A 31 -19.55 -18.77 11.59
C ALA A 31 -19.58 -18.24 13.04
N LEU A 32 -18.41 -17.99 13.64
CA LEU A 32 -18.28 -17.65 15.05
C LEU A 32 -17.69 -16.25 15.27
N ALA A 33 -16.86 -15.76 14.35
CA ALA A 33 -16.11 -14.52 14.53
C ALA A 33 -16.37 -13.53 13.39
N GLY A 34 -16.48 -12.26 13.75
CA GLY A 34 -16.43 -11.15 12.81
C GLY A 34 -15.01 -10.78 12.40
N GLY A 35 -14.87 -9.63 11.73
CA GLY A 35 -13.58 -9.04 11.40
C GLY A 35 -13.68 -7.53 11.31
N CYS A 36 -12.59 -6.83 11.63
CA CYS A 36 -12.53 -5.38 11.62
C CYS A 36 -11.28 -4.86 10.90
N ILE A 37 -11.45 -3.75 10.20
CA ILE A 37 -10.38 -2.80 9.93
C ILE A 37 -10.44 -1.79 11.08
N ASN A 38 -9.48 -1.89 11.99
CA ASN A 38 -9.47 -1.10 13.22
C ASN A 38 -9.11 0.36 12.94
N PRO A 39 -9.62 1.31 13.75
CA PRO A 39 -9.20 2.69 13.73
C PRO A 39 -7.67 2.84 13.73
N GLY A 40 -7.16 3.69 12.85
CA GLY A 40 -5.73 3.92 12.70
C GLY A 40 -5.00 2.92 11.81
N THR A 41 -5.69 1.95 11.20
CA THR A 41 -5.12 1.13 10.13
C THR A 41 -4.75 2.00 8.94
N PHE A 42 -3.55 1.81 8.40
CA PHE A 42 -3.05 2.55 7.24
C PHE A 42 -2.82 1.63 6.04
N ILE A 43 -2.95 2.22 4.87
CA ILE A 43 -2.65 1.62 3.58
C ILE A 43 -1.23 2.02 3.21
N ARG A 44 -0.44 1.04 2.81
CA ARG A 44 0.87 1.23 2.17
C ARG A 44 0.82 0.68 0.76
N VAL A 45 1.26 1.49 -0.20
CA VAL A 45 1.46 1.06 -1.58
C VAL A 45 2.95 1.04 -1.86
N SER A 46 3.45 -0.08 -2.38
CA SER A 46 4.85 -0.22 -2.78
C SER A 46 5.01 -0.82 -4.16
N TYR A 47 6.13 -0.52 -4.82
CA TYR A 47 6.47 -1.01 -6.15
C TYR A 47 7.80 -1.77 -6.12
N SER A 48 7.94 -2.73 -7.05
CA SER A 48 9.10 -3.63 -7.20
C SER A 48 9.32 -4.62 -6.05
N HIS A 49 10.23 -5.57 -6.28
CA HIS A 49 10.68 -6.54 -5.28
C HIS A 49 11.42 -5.90 -4.09
N LEU A 50 11.85 -4.64 -4.23
CA LEU A 50 12.53 -3.88 -3.17
C LEU A 50 11.55 -3.16 -2.23
N HIS A 51 10.22 -3.32 -2.43
CA HIS A 51 9.17 -2.69 -1.64
C HIS A 51 9.32 -1.16 -1.53
N LEU A 52 9.71 -0.52 -2.64
CA LEU A 52 9.88 0.93 -2.70
C LEU A 52 8.56 1.60 -2.30
N PRO A 53 8.52 2.46 -1.26
CA PRO A 53 7.29 3.10 -0.82
C PRO A 53 6.81 4.10 -1.87
N MET A 54 5.60 3.92 -2.38
CA MET A 54 5.03 4.78 -3.42
C MET A 54 3.93 5.70 -2.88
N ALA A 55 3.11 5.22 -1.95
CA ALA A 55 2.04 6.02 -1.37
C ALA A 55 1.60 5.48 -0.02
N SER A 56 1.00 6.34 0.79
CA SER A 56 0.30 5.94 2.00
C SER A 56 -1.06 6.62 2.11
N GLY A 57 -1.97 6.00 2.86
CA GLY A 57 -3.31 6.53 3.10
C GLY A 57 -3.92 5.93 4.36
N ARG A 58 -5.05 6.47 4.81
CA ARG A 58 -5.83 5.84 5.87
C ARG A 58 -6.77 4.78 5.28
N ALA A 59 -6.84 3.63 5.94
CA ALA A 59 -7.86 2.66 5.64
C ALA A 59 -9.20 3.14 6.22
N PRO A 60 -10.33 2.75 5.60
CA PRO A 60 -11.65 3.00 6.16
C PRO A 60 -11.93 2.08 7.35
N ASP A 61 -12.35 2.67 8.47
CA ASP A 61 -12.70 1.92 9.68
C ASP A 61 -14.05 1.22 9.47
N MET A 62 -14.09 -0.10 9.59
CA MET A 62 -15.32 -0.89 9.44
C MET A 62 -15.19 -2.26 10.08
N CYS A 63 -16.32 -2.82 10.51
CA CYS A 63 -16.41 -4.15 11.07
C CYS A 63 -17.57 -4.92 10.43
N VAL A 64 -17.44 -6.24 10.41
CA VAL A 64 -18.48 -7.18 9.99
C VAL A 64 -18.68 -8.25 11.06
N GLY A 65 -19.92 -8.69 11.24
CA GLY A 65 -20.22 -9.86 12.07
C GLY A 65 -19.87 -11.19 11.39
N PRO A 66 -20.09 -12.31 12.08
CA PRO A 66 -19.93 -13.65 11.51
C PRO A 66 -20.79 -13.84 10.25
N GLY A 67 -20.20 -14.38 9.18
CA GLY A 67 -20.87 -14.62 7.89
C GLY A 67 -21.28 -13.36 7.12
N GLN A 68 -20.86 -12.16 7.55
CA GLN A 68 -21.27 -10.89 6.94
C GLN A 68 -20.16 -10.28 6.08
N SER A 69 -20.58 -9.43 5.14
CA SER A 69 -19.72 -8.53 4.38
C SER A 69 -20.15 -7.07 4.58
N ALA A 70 -19.19 -6.17 4.52
CA ALA A 70 -19.42 -4.74 4.48
C ALA A 70 -19.32 -4.25 3.04
N GLU A 71 -20.11 -3.23 2.71
CA GLU A 71 -19.94 -2.50 1.46
C GLU A 71 -18.53 -1.90 1.36
N SER A 72 -17.96 -1.97 0.18
CA SER A 72 -16.65 -1.38 -0.09
C SER A 72 -16.68 0.13 0.11
N ARG A 73 -15.69 0.65 0.82
CA ARG A 73 -15.52 2.09 1.04
C ARG A 73 -14.31 2.61 0.30
N ALA A 74 -14.43 3.83 -0.23
CA ALA A 74 -13.33 4.49 -0.92
C ALA A 74 -12.20 4.87 0.06
N ALA A 75 -10.97 4.72 -0.40
CA ALA A 75 -9.76 5.14 0.28
C ALA A 75 -8.80 5.72 -0.76
N VAL A 76 -7.97 6.67 -0.34
CA VAL A 76 -6.94 7.24 -1.23
C VAL A 76 -5.59 7.15 -0.55
N ALA A 77 -4.64 6.52 -1.24
CA ALA A 77 -3.23 6.56 -0.88
C ALA A 77 -2.50 7.55 -1.80
N ARG A 78 -1.72 8.47 -1.21
CA ARG A 78 -0.98 9.49 -1.96
C ARG A 78 0.50 9.41 -1.61
N GLY A 79 1.34 9.51 -2.63
CA GLY A 79 2.76 9.83 -2.49
C GLY A 79 2.97 11.29 -2.84
N HIS A 80 3.80 11.98 -2.06
CA HIS A 80 4.23 13.34 -2.39
C HIS A 80 5.76 13.32 -2.52
N ASP A 81 6.23 13.78 -3.68
CA ASP A 81 7.65 13.89 -4.02
C ASP A 81 8.47 12.63 -3.67
N VAL A 82 7.91 11.47 -4.02
CA VAL A 82 8.53 10.17 -3.80
C VAL A 82 9.78 10.05 -4.65
N ALA A 83 10.93 9.99 -4.02
CA ALA A 83 12.20 9.75 -4.69
C ALA A 83 12.35 8.28 -5.08
N VAL A 84 12.32 8.03 -6.38
CA VAL A 84 12.52 6.74 -7.03
C VAL A 84 13.91 6.72 -7.66
N PRO A 85 14.74 5.70 -7.38
CA PRO A 85 16.02 5.50 -8.07
C PRO A 85 15.85 5.47 -9.59
N GLY A 86 16.77 6.08 -10.36
CA GLY A 86 16.63 6.22 -11.81
C GLY A 86 16.32 4.93 -12.55
N PHE A 87 17.05 3.85 -12.25
CA PHE A 87 16.80 2.53 -12.85
C PHE A 87 15.38 1.99 -12.57
N LEU A 88 14.80 2.27 -11.39
CA LEU A 88 13.43 1.88 -11.06
C LEU A 88 12.38 2.77 -11.74
N VAL A 89 12.72 4.04 -12.02
CA VAL A 89 11.83 4.92 -12.81
C VAL A 89 11.68 4.38 -14.22
N ASP A 90 12.79 3.97 -14.84
CA ASP A 90 12.78 3.44 -16.20
C ASP A 90 12.05 2.09 -16.26
N SER A 91 12.31 1.18 -15.31
CA SER A 91 11.54 -0.07 -15.18
C SER A 91 10.05 0.19 -14.96
N LEU A 92 9.69 1.10 -14.06
CA LEU A 92 8.28 1.46 -13.83
C LEU A 92 7.63 2.01 -15.10
N ALA A 93 8.33 2.88 -15.83
CA ALA A 93 7.81 3.43 -17.07
C ALA A 93 7.62 2.36 -18.14
N GLU A 94 8.51 1.37 -18.21
CA GLU A 94 8.40 0.23 -19.13
C GLU A 94 7.25 -0.70 -18.75
N ASP A 95 7.19 -1.12 -17.48
CA ASP A 95 6.10 -1.93 -16.95
C ASP A 95 4.74 -1.25 -17.19
N MET A 96 4.65 0.07 -16.99
CA MET A 96 3.41 0.83 -17.26
C MET A 96 3.05 0.84 -18.75
N ARG A 97 4.03 0.94 -19.67
CA ARG A 97 3.78 0.88 -21.11
C ARG A 97 3.27 -0.49 -21.55
N HIS A 98 3.75 -1.56 -20.93
CA HIS A 98 3.32 -2.92 -21.21
C HIS A 98 2.09 -3.37 -20.41
N GLY A 99 1.65 -2.58 -19.43
CA GLY A 99 0.54 -2.95 -18.54
C GLY A 99 0.91 -4.02 -17.51
N GLU A 100 2.19 -4.14 -17.20
CA GLU A 100 2.77 -5.16 -16.30
C GLU A 100 3.13 -4.59 -14.91
N ALA A 101 2.89 -3.31 -14.66
CA ALA A 101 3.23 -2.67 -13.40
C ALA A 101 2.43 -3.26 -12.23
N VAL A 102 3.13 -3.92 -11.30
CA VAL A 102 2.54 -4.50 -10.09
C VAL A 102 2.85 -3.65 -8.87
N PHE A 103 1.80 -3.15 -8.24
CA PHE A 103 1.87 -2.46 -6.95
C PHE A 103 1.32 -3.36 -5.85
N GLN A 104 2.08 -3.52 -4.78
CA GLN A 104 1.61 -4.20 -3.59
C GLN A 104 0.85 -3.22 -2.70
N VAL A 105 -0.34 -3.60 -2.27
CA VAL A 105 -1.16 -2.85 -1.32
C VAL A 105 -1.23 -3.62 -0.02
N GLN A 106 -0.80 -3.01 1.07
CA GLN A 106 -0.83 -3.60 2.40
C GLN A 106 -1.65 -2.75 3.36
N LEU A 107 -2.50 -3.41 4.14
CA LEU A 107 -3.19 -2.84 5.29
C LEU A 107 -2.39 -3.18 6.55
N THR A 108 -1.97 -2.16 7.30
CA THR A 108 -1.20 -2.34 8.53
C THR A 108 -1.94 -1.66 9.67
N GLY A 109 -2.42 -2.47 10.62
CA GLY A 109 -3.03 -1.98 11.85
C GLY A 109 -1.97 -1.55 12.85
N LEU A 110 -2.34 -0.67 13.78
CA LEU A 110 -1.66 -0.60 15.07
C LEU A 110 -2.07 -1.87 15.84
N ALA A 111 -1.11 -2.57 16.45
CA ALA A 111 -1.43 -3.73 17.27
C ALA A 111 -2.53 -3.35 18.27
N SER A 112 -3.54 -4.21 18.42
CA SER A 112 -4.57 -3.98 19.42
C SER A 112 -3.92 -4.01 20.82
N PRO A 113 -4.36 -3.17 21.79
CA PRO A 113 -3.86 -3.23 23.16
C PRO A 113 -4.00 -4.64 23.79
N GLU A 114 -4.94 -5.45 23.28
CA GLU A 114 -5.17 -6.83 23.71
C GLU A 114 -4.08 -7.79 23.22
N GLU A 115 -3.49 -7.56 22.05
CA GLU A 115 -2.34 -8.32 21.53
C GLU A 115 -1.04 -8.02 22.28
N GLU A 116 -0.88 -6.79 22.80
CA GLU A 116 0.29 -6.38 23.57
C GLU A 116 0.24 -6.94 25.00
N ARG A 117 -0.96 -7.07 25.58
CA ARG A 117 -1.18 -7.71 26.88
C ARG A 117 -1.05 -9.23 26.86
N ALA A 118 -1.24 -9.88 25.71
CA ALA A 118 -1.02 -11.32 25.54
C ALA A 118 0.48 -11.70 25.34
N ARG A 119 1.35 -10.70 25.14
CA ARG A 119 2.81 -10.86 25.02
C ARG A 119 3.59 -10.47 26.27
N GLY A 120 2.90 -10.03 27.32
CA GLY A 120 3.46 -9.61 28.61
C GLY A 120 3.22 -10.62 29.72
#